data_AF-A0A094MYD7-F1
#
_entry.id   AF-A0A094MYD7-F1
#
_cell.length_a   1.000
_cell.length_b   1.000
_cell.length_c   1.000
_cell.angle_alpha   90.00
_cell.angle_beta   90.00
_cell.angle_gamma   90.00
#
_symmetry.space_group_name_H-M   'P 1'
#
loop_
_entity.id
_entity.type
_entity.pdbx_description
1 polymer ?
#
loop_
_entity_poly.entity_id
_entity_poly.type
_entity_poly.pdbx_seq_one_letter_code
_entity_poly.pdbx_strand_id
1 'polypeptide(L)'
;GKAYVRDKVCQEFQTLGKENFRTLTIVANSRKFSNATFEEISHLTREIVSLAETCCAEGADPSCYDAGSSALSAKSCSEGSPFPSHPGTAGCCTQEGLERKLCLAALQHPPQPLPRYLLPSNQELCQAFGKDPKNFADRFLHEYASSYGQAPLPVLLGSTTTFLSMVSTCCISPTPTACFLKEKLERKTLSLLTLMSNRVCSRFMVYGKDKVTFSYLTSLAQKMPGASFEDLFPLAEDAAEVFSQCCDSVAEDCMQKKLSEHTAKACSALSARDERFADCCKGKNLMQNYFCISALPSAPAPKLPEVQKPTNKQLCSEEGARHAKRYLFELARRHTSVPDAALSKLYDASAEVRGECCSAKDPPSATQRQQMGKELPPFLEKANQLCGQYTKLNFLDFKKRLRESLAQMLTEDNPRL
;
A
#
# COMPACT_ATOMS: atom_id res chain seq x y z
N GLY A 1 -23.63 10.81 17.36
CA GLY A 1 -24.59 11.10 16.27
C GLY A 1 -24.86 12.58 16.20
N LYS A 2 -24.96 13.14 14.98
CA LYS A 2 -25.12 14.56 14.59
C LYS A 2 -24.20 15.57 15.28
N ALA A 3 -24.41 15.87 16.57
CA ALA A 3 -23.52 16.74 17.35
C ALA A 3 -22.05 16.27 17.30
N TYR A 4 -21.79 14.95 17.39
CA TYR A 4 -20.42 14.40 17.40
C TYR A 4 -19.55 14.79 16.18
N VAL A 5 -20.11 14.82 14.96
CA VAL A 5 -19.30 15.14 13.77
C VAL A 5 -18.99 16.62 13.72
N ARG A 6 -20.00 17.48 13.97
CA ARG A 6 -19.82 18.92 14.09
C ARG A 6 -18.81 19.24 15.19
N ASP A 7 -19.01 18.69 16.39
CA ASP A 7 -18.18 18.99 17.55
C ASP A 7 -16.71 18.59 17.30
N LYS A 8 -16.48 17.43 16.67
CA LYS A 8 -15.14 17.01 16.26
C LYS A 8 -14.50 17.99 15.26
N VAL A 9 -15.23 18.37 14.21
CA VAL A 9 -14.72 19.29 13.18
C VAL A 9 -14.46 20.68 13.76
N CYS A 10 -15.36 21.18 14.60
CA CYS A 10 -15.20 22.48 15.24
C CYS A 10 -14.06 22.48 16.26
N GLN A 11 -13.90 21.42 17.06
CA GLN A 11 -12.76 21.25 17.94
C GLN A 11 -11.45 21.25 17.14
N GLU A 12 -11.39 20.51 16.03
CA GLU A 12 -10.22 20.45 15.15
C GLU A 12 -9.94 21.81 14.49
N PHE A 13 -10.96 22.50 13.98
CA PHE A 13 -10.84 23.84 13.38
C PHE A 13 -10.33 24.87 14.38
N GLN A 14 -10.87 24.88 15.60
CA GLN A 14 -10.45 25.78 16.68
C GLN A 14 -9.03 25.47 17.17
N THR A 15 -8.67 24.19 17.28
CA THR A 15 -7.35 23.76 17.76
C THR A 15 -6.24 24.07 16.75
N LEU A 16 -6.50 23.79 15.47
CA LEU A 16 -5.50 23.97 14.41
C LEU A 16 -5.41 25.42 13.92
N GLY A 17 -6.53 26.15 13.96
CA GLY A 17 -6.71 27.40 13.26
C GLY A 17 -6.95 27.21 11.75
N LYS A 18 -7.44 28.26 11.09
CA LYS A 18 -7.93 28.22 9.71
C LYS A 18 -6.93 27.68 8.70
N GLU A 19 -5.68 28.16 8.70
CA GLU A 19 -4.69 27.77 7.68
C GLU A 19 -4.20 26.32 7.84
N ASN A 20 -4.02 25.84 9.08
CA ASN A 20 -3.64 24.44 9.34
C ASN A 20 -4.81 23.49 9.06
N PHE A 21 -6.04 23.89 9.41
CA PHE A 21 -7.24 23.13 9.05
C PHE A 21 -7.41 23.04 7.52
N ARG A 22 -7.15 24.13 6.80
CA ARG A 22 -7.11 24.14 5.33
C ARG A 22 -6.05 23.18 4.80
N THR A 23 -4.84 23.21 5.34
CA THR A 23 -3.74 22.31 4.95
C THR A 23 -4.11 20.84 5.15
N LEU A 24 -4.67 20.51 6.31
CA LEU A 24 -5.19 19.18 6.62
C LEU A 24 -6.29 18.76 5.63
N THR A 25 -7.20 19.68 5.31
CA THR A 25 -8.29 19.45 4.36
C THR A 25 -7.77 19.15 2.95
N ILE A 26 -6.72 19.84 2.48
CA ILE A 26 -6.07 19.56 1.18
C ILE A 26 -5.50 18.14 1.19
N VAL A 27 -4.73 17.77 2.21
CA VAL A 27 -4.08 16.45 2.31
C VAL A 27 -5.14 15.35 2.39
N ALA A 28 -6.12 15.48 3.28
CA ALA A 28 -7.16 14.47 3.49
C ALA A 28 -8.03 14.25 2.24
N ASN A 29 -8.41 15.33 1.54
CA ASN A 29 -9.23 15.20 0.32
C ASN A 29 -8.41 14.74 -0.88
N SER A 30 -7.14 15.15 -1.01
CA SER A 30 -6.25 14.63 -2.06
C SER A 30 -5.99 13.14 -1.89
N ARG A 31 -5.86 12.69 -0.64
CA ARG A 31 -5.78 11.27 -0.29
C ARG A 31 -7.03 10.52 -0.73
N LYS A 32 -8.20 11.03 -0.34
CA LYS A 32 -9.50 10.43 -0.65
C LYS A 32 -9.71 10.37 -2.16
N PHE A 33 -9.56 11.50 -2.85
CA PHE A 33 -9.74 11.65 -4.29
C PHE A 33 -8.41 11.65 -5.05
N SER A 34 -7.66 10.55 -4.96
CA SER A 34 -6.31 10.41 -5.57
C SER A 34 -6.19 10.62 -7.09
N ASN A 35 -7.30 10.74 -7.83
CA ASN A 35 -7.32 11.04 -9.27
C ASN A 35 -7.81 12.46 -9.58
N ALA A 36 -8.16 13.25 -8.56
CA ALA A 36 -8.65 14.62 -8.72
C ALA A 36 -7.54 15.56 -9.21
N THR A 37 -7.95 16.63 -9.87
CA THR A 37 -7.10 17.78 -10.17
C THR A 37 -6.91 18.65 -8.92
N PHE A 38 -5.85 19.47 -8.95
CA PHE A 38 -5.62 20.45 -7.90
C PHE A 38 -6.77 21.46 -7.79
N GLU A 39 -7.34 21.85 -8.92
CA GLU A 39 -8.43 22.81 -9.02
C GLU A 39 -9.70 22.27 -8.35
N GLU A 40 -10.09 21.01 -8.61
CA GLU A 40 -11.23 20.35 -7.95
C GLU A 40 -11.04 20.26 -6.43
N ILE A 41 -9.85 19.84 -5.98
CA ILE A 41 -9.50 19.76 -4.55
C ILE A 41 -9.52 21.15 -3.91
N SER A 42 -9.04 22.18 -4.61
CA SER A 42 -9.04 23.55 -4.12
C SER A 42 -10.45 24.11 -3.99
N HIS A 43 -11.35 23.79 -4.93
CA HIS A 43 -12.77 24.13 -4.83
C HIS A 43 -13.43 23.47 -3.62
N LEU A 44 -13.27 22.15 -3.47
CA LEU A 44 -13.82 21.40 -2.35
C LEU A 44 -13.27 21.89 -1.00
N THR A 45 -11.96 22.13 -0.91
CA THR A 45 -11.30 22.63 0.30
C THR A 45 -11.86 23.98 0.73
N ARG A 46 -12.03 24.93 -0.22
CA ARG A 46 -12.59 26.26 0.10
C ARG A 46 -13.98 26.16 0.73
N GLU A 47 -14.83 25.31 0.16
CA GLU A 47 -16.20 25.12 0.63
C GLU A 47 -16.25 24.44 2.02
N ILE A 48 -15.40 23.44 2.26
CA ILE A 48 -15.28 22.79 3.58
C ILE A 48 -14.78 23.79 4.64
N VAL A 49 -13.74 24.57 4.32
CA VAL A 49 -13.17 25.57 5.24
C VAL A 49 -14.19 26.67 5.53
N SER A 50 -14.91 27.15 4.51
CA SER A 50 -15.97 28.16 4.68
C SER A 50 -17.12 27.64 5.54
N LEU A 51 -17.48 26.36 5.40
CA LEU A 51 -18.50 25.72 6.23
C LEU A 51 -18.05 25.65 7.69
N ALA A 52 -16.81 25.23 7.95
CA ALA A 52 -16.25 25.17 9.29
C ALA A 52 -16.17 26.56 9.93
N GLU A 53 -15.68 27.56 9.20
CA GLU A 53 -15.60 28.94 9.67
C GLU A 53 -16.97 29.51 10.06
N THR A 54 -18.00 29.21 9.28
CA THR A 54 -19.37 29.70 9.53
C THR A 54 -20.05 28.94 10.67
N CYS A 55 -19.99 27.61 10.65
CA CYS A 55 -20.78 26.77 11.56
C CYS A 55 -20.09 26.46 12.89
N CYS A 56 -18.81 26.79 13.04
CA CYS A 56 -18.07 26.65 14.31
C CYS A 56 -17.88 27.98 15.05
N ALA A 57 -18.48 29.06 14.54
CA ALA A 57 -18.55 30.35 15.22
C ALA A 57 -19.45 30.26 16.46
N GLU A 58 -19.15 31.09 17.46
CA GLU A 58 -19.99 31.19 18.66
C GLU A 58 -21.40 31.68 18.29
N GLY A 59 -22.43 31.00 18.81
CA GLY A 59 -23.82 31.31 18.50
C GLY A 59 -24.32 30.80 17.14
N ALA A 60 -23.52 30.02 16.40
CA ALA A 60 -23.98 29.37 15.17
C ALA A 60 -25.13 28.39 15.44
N ASP A 61 -26.06 28.29 14.48
CA ASP A 61 -27.21 27.39 14.60
C ASP A 61 -26.75 25.93 14.79
N PRO A 62 -27.34 25.17 15.74
CA PRO A 62 -26.92 23.79 15.98
C PRO A 62 -26.97 22.87 14.76
N SER A 63 -27.84 23.15 13.79
CA SER A 63 -28.03 22.40 12.54
C SER A 63 -27.18 22.93 11.37
N CYS A 64 -26.47 24.06 11.52
CA CYS A 64 -25.68 24.71 10.48
C CYS A 64 -24.77 23.72 9.73
N TYR A 65 -23.98 22.95 10.49
CA TYR A 65 -23.01 22.02 9.90
C TYR A 65 -23.69 20.86 9.17
N ASP A 66 -24.77 20.31 9.73
CA ASP A 66 -25.51 19.21 9.10
C ASP A 66 -26.20 19.67 7.79
N ALA A 67 -26.78 20.88 7.79
CA ALA A 67 -27.40 21.49 6.63
C ALA A 67 -26.35 21.76 5.54
N GLY A 68 -25.24 22.42 5.89
CA GLY A 68 -24.16 22.72 4.95
C GLY A 68 -23.47 21.47 4.41
N SER A 69 -23.20 20.46 5.25
CA SER A 69 -22.67 19.16 4.80
C SER A 69 -23.61 18.45 3.83
N SER A 70 -24.93 18.56 4.06
CA SER A 70 -25.94 18.04 3.12
C SER A 70 -25.91 18.81 1.80
N ALA A 71 -25.78 20.13 1.84
CA ALA A 71 -25.67 20.97 0.65
C ALA A 71 -24.41 20.65 -0.17
N LEU A 72 -23.25 20.44 0.48
CA LEU A 72 -22.03 19.99 -0.20
C LEU A 72 -22.22 18.62 -0.87
N SER A 73 -22.88 17.68 -0.18
CA SER A 73 -23.19 16.35 -0.71
C SER A 73 -24.16 16.43 -1.91
N ALA A 74 -25.15 17.32 -1.85
CA ALA A 74 -26.06 17.57 -2.97
C ALA A 74 -25.30 18.19 -4.16
N LYS A 75 -24.43 19.17 -3.90
CA LYS A 75 -23.58 19.82 -4.91
C LYS A 75 -22.62 18.84 -5.58
N SER A 76 -22.09 17.84 -4.87
CA SER A 76 -21.29 16.76 -5.50
C SER A 76 -22.09 15.87 -6.47
N CYS A 77 -23.42 15.88 -6.38
CA CYS A 77 -24.32 15.13 -7.25
C CYS A 77 -24.91 15.97 -8.39
N SER A 78 -24.67 17.28 -8.41
CA SER A 78 -25.17 18.18 -9.45
C SER A 78 -24.38 18.02 -10.75
N GLU A 79 -25.08 18.19 -11.88
CA GLU A 79 -24.42 18.28 -13.19
C GLU A 79 -23.45 19.46 -13.21
N GLY A 80 -22.24 19.25 -13.77
CA GLY A 80 -21.20 20.28 -13.80
C GLY A 80 -20.59 20.62 -12.44
N SER A 81 -20.73 19.75 -11.44
CA SER A 81 -20.11 19.95 -10.12
C SER A 81 -18.60 20.24 -10.24
N PRO A 82 -18.06 21.27 -9.57
CA PRO A 82 -16.62 21.54 -9.54
C PRO A 82 -15.86 20.63 -8.56
N PHE A 83 -16.55 19.66 -7.93
CA PHE A 83 -15.98 18.76 -6.94
C PHE A 83 -15.47 17.48 -7.59
N PRO A 84 -14.41 16.88 -7.03
CA PRO A 84 -13.94 15.60 -7.51
C PRO A 84 -14.97 14.51 -7.20
N SER A 85 -15.00 13.48 -8.03
CA SER A 85 -15.90 12.34 -7.87
C SER A 85 -15.14 11.01 -7.79
N HIS A 86 -15.76 10.02 -7.17
CA HIS A 86 -15.31 8.63 -7.20
C HIS A 86 -16.07 7.83 -8.26
N PRO A 87 -15.50 6.73 -8.79
CA PRO A 87 -16.29 5.70 -9.45
C PRO A 87 -17.44 5.26 -8.54
N GLY A 88 -18.66 5.21 -9.06
CA GLY A 88 -19.88 4.89 -8.30
C GLY A 88 -20.61 6.10 -7.70
N THR A 89 -20.08 7.33 -7.83
CA THR A 89 -20.76 8.56 -7.34
C THR A 89 -22.17 8.68 -7.90
N ALA A 90 -22.34 8.47 -9.21
CA ALA A 90 -23.67 8.52 -9.86
C ALA A 90 -24.68 7.55 -9.22
N GLY A 91 -24.24 6.34 -8.85
CA GLY A 91 -25.08 5.37 -8.15
C GLY A 91 -25.49 5.88 -6.76
N CYS A 92 -24.54 6.42 -5.99
CA CYS A 92 -24.85 7.02 -4.69
C CYS A 92 -25.78 8.24 -4.78
N CYS A 93 -25.69 9.02 -5.85
CA CYS A 93 -26.51 10.20 -6.06
C CYS A 93 -28.00 9.89 -6.33
N THR A 94 -28.34 8.64 -6.66
CA THR A 94 -29.74 8.18 -6.75
C THR A 94 -30.40 8.02 -5.38
N GLN A 95 -29.61 7.85 -4.32
CA GLN A 95 -30.10 7.73 -2.94
C GLN A 95 -30.43 9.10 -2.37
N GLU A 96 -31.12 9.16 -1.22
CA GLU A 96 -31.47 10.42 -0.55
C GLU A 96 -30.97 10.49 0.91
N GLY A 97 -30.97 11.70 1.48
CA GLY A 97 -30.72 11.92 2.90
C GLY A 97 -29.43 11.28 3.43
N LEU A 98 -29.57 10.45 4.48
CA LEU A 98 -28.45 9.78 5.15
C LEU A 98 -27.83 8.68 4.29
N GLU A 99 -28.63 7.95 3.50
CA GLU A 99 -28.14 6.87 2.66
C GLU A 99 -27.18 7.39 1.59
N ARG A 100 -27.53 8.52 0.93
CA ARG A 100 -26.63 9.22 0.01
C ARG A 100 -25.29 9.57 0.69
N LYS A 101 -25.34 10.13 1.91
CA LYS A 101 -24.13 10.53 2.65
C LYS A 101 -23.25 9.34 2.98
N LEU A 102 -23.83 8.24 3.47
CA LEU A 102 -23.08 7.03 3.82
C LEU A 102 -22.49 6.36 2.57
N CYS A 103 -23.25 6.31 1.47
CA CYS A 103 -22.78 5.78 0.20
C CYS A 103 -21.57 6.59 -0.31
N LEU A 104 -21.69 7.93 -0.43
CA LEU A 104 -20.60 8.81 -0.85
C LEU A 104 -19.38 8.75 0.10
N ALA A 105 -19.61 8.55 1.40
CA ALA A 105 -18.53 8.41 2.37
C ALA A 105 -17.76 7.09 2.21
N ALA A 106 -18.44 6.01 1.81
CA ALA A 106 -17.85 4.68 1.62
C ALA A 106 -17.09 4.54 0.29
N LEU A 107 -17.34 5.40 -0.70
CA LEU A 107 -16.60 5.39 -1.96
C LEU A 107 -15.11 5.70 -1.72
N GLN A 108 -14.25 4.93 -2.39
CA GLN A 108 -12.80 5.09 -2.37
C GLN A 108 -12.24 4.91 -3.77
N HIS A 109 -11.12 5.57 -4.06
CA HIS A 109 -10.34 5.21 -5.24
C HIS A 109 -9.54 3.94 -5.00
N PRO A 110 -9.40 3.07 -6.03
CA PRO A 110 -8.45 1.99 -5.94
C PRO A 110 -7.04 2.56 -5.71
N PRO A 111 -6.19 1.85 -4.97
CA PRO A 111 -4.83 2.29 -4.73
C PRO A 111 -4.06 2.40 -6.04
N GLN A 112 -3.24 3.44 -6.15
CA GLN A 112 -2.36 3.63 -7.30
C GLN A 112 -1.28 2.54 -7.30
N PRO A 113 -1.03 1.83 -8.41
CA PRO A 113 -0.01 0.79 -8.46
C PRO A 113 1.40 1.31 -8.16
N LEU A 114 1.67 2.55 -8.57
CA LEU A 114 2.93 3.25 -8.37
C LEU A 114 2.65 4.72 -7.98
N PRO A 115 3.42 5.29 -7.04
CA PRO A 115 3.40 6.73 -6.79
C PRO A 115 3.71 7.50 -8.09
N ARG A 116 2.97 8.58 -8.34
CA ARG A 116 3.14 9.46 -9.51
C ARG A 116 3.98 10.70 -9.23
N TYR A 117 4.18 11.03 -7.96
CA TYR A 117 4.97 12.19 -7.56
C TYR A 117 6.42 12.02 -7.98
N LEU A 118 6.90 12.94 -8.81
CA LEU A 118 8.29 13.05 -9.23
C LEU A 118 8.90 14.23 -8.50
N LEU A 119 9.94 13.98 -7.71
CA LEU A 119 10.66 15.03 -6.98
C LEU A 119 11.41 15.92 -7.99
N PRO A 120 11.08 17.21 -8.10
CA PRO A 120 11.82 18.13 -8.96
C PRO A 120 13.26 18.34 -8.46
N SER A 121 14.11 18.87 -9.34
CA SER A 121 15.44 19.32 -8.94
C SER A 121 15.38 20.42 -7.88
N ASN A 122 16.45 20.56 -7.10
CA ASN A 122 16.53 21.61 -6.07
C ASN A 122 16.32 23.02 -6.68
N GLN A 123 16.78 23.24 -7.91
CA GLN A 123 16.61 24.50 -8.62
C GLN A 123 15.15 24.76 -8.98
N GLU A 124 14.46 23.76 -9.56
CA GLU A 124 13.03 23.87 -9.89
C GLU A 124 12.18 24.11 -8.64
N LEU A 125 12.49 23.43 -7.53
CA LEU A 125 11.84 23.64 -6.24
C LEU A 125 11.96 25.10 -5.78
N CYS A 126 13.18 25.66 -5.79
CA CYS A 126 13.40 27.03 -5.33
C CYS A 126 12.82 28.08 -6.29
N GLN A 127 12.84 27.82 -7.60
CA GLN A 127 12.19 28.70 -8.57
C GLN A 127 10.67 28.73 -8.38
N ALA A 128 10.03 27.58 -8.17
CA ALA A 128 8.60 27.51 -7.92
C ALA A 128 8.23 28.14 -6.57
N PHE A 129 8.98 27.82 -5.52
CA PHE A 129 8.80 28.40 -4.18
C PHE A 129 8.97 29.93 -4.18
N GLY A 130 9.99 30.45 -4.88
CA GLY A 130 10.24 31.89 -4.97
C GLY A 130 9.18 32.68 -5.74
N LYS A 131 8.42 32.04 -6.64
CA LYS A 131 7.33 32.67 -7.40
C LYS A 131 6.06 32.84 -6.56
N ASP A 132 5.62 31.78 -5.91
CA ASP A 132 4.44 31.78 -5.05
C ASP A 132 4.57 30.66 -4.00
N PRO A 133 5.08 30.96 -2.79
CA PRO A 133 5.25 29.97 -1.74
C PRO A 133 3.96 29.25 -1.35
N LYS A 134 2.81 29.95 -1.38
CA LYS A 134 1.52 29.40 -0.94
C LYS A 134 0.98 28.42 -1.98
N ASN A 135 0.90 28.85 -3.25
CA ASN A 135 0.46 27.96 -4.32
C ASN A 135 1.42 26.78 -4.53
N PHE A 136 2.74 26.99 -4.37
CA PHE A 136 3.72 25.90 -4.36
C PHE A 136 3.39 24.86 -3.28
N ALA A 137 3.17 25.31 -2.04
CA ALA A 137 2.87 24.42 -0.93
C ALA A 137 1.57 23.64 -1.17
N ASP A 138 0.50 24.32 -1.59
CA ASP A 138 -0.80 23.71 -1.83
C ASP A 138 -0.76 22.65 -2.94
N ARG A 139 -0.08 22.96 -4.06
CA ARG A 139 0.10 22.01 -5.17
C ARG A 139 0.95 20.81 -4.75
N PHE A 140 2.04 21.03 -4.02
CA PHE A 140 2.85 19.95 -3.48
C PHE A 140 2.02 19.05 -2.55
N LEU A 141 1.26 19.62 -1.61
CA LEU A 141 0.42 18.86 -0.69
C LEU A 141 -0.57 17.98 -1.45
N HIS A 142 -1.21 18.54 -2.48
CA HIS A 142 -2.14 17.80 -3.33
C HIS A 142 -1.47 16.66 -4.10
N GLU A 143 -0.40 16.96 -4.85
CA GLU A 143 0.28 15.97 -5.69
C GLU A 143 0.87 14.84 -4.85
N TYR A 144 1.51 15.19 -3.73
CA TYR A 144 2.14 14.22 -2.84
C TYR A 144 1.09 13.35 -2.15
N ALA A 145 0.04 13.94 -1.58
CA ALA A 145 -1.01 13.18 -0.90
C ALA A 145 -1.84 12.31 -1.86
N SER A 146 -2.08 12.77 -3.09
CA SER A 146 -2.76 11.97 -4.12
C SER A 146 -1.90 10.79 -4.56
N SER A 147 -0.59 11.01 -4.69
CA SER A 147 0.37 9.98 -5.09
C SER A 147 0.61 8.92 -4.02
N TYR A 148 0.60 9.31 -2.74
CA TYR A 148 0.83 8.43 -1.59
C TYR A 148 -0.46 8.20 -0.79
N GLY A 149 -1.60 8.13 -1.48
CA GLY A 149 -2.94 8.17 -0.88
C GLY A 149 -3.27 7.05 0.12
N GLN A 150 -2.45 6.01 0.22
CA GLN A 150 -2.66 4.93 1.19
C GLN A 150 -1.70 4.95 2.37
N ALA A 151 -0.74 5.87 2.40
CA ALA A 151 0.01 6.08 3.62
C ALA A 151 -0.94 6.61 4.72
N PRO A 152 -0.76 6.20 5.98
CA PRO A 152 -1.51 6.74 7.10
C PRO A 152 -1.43 8.26 7.12
N LEU A 153 -2.56 8.94 7.39
CA LEU A 153 -2.65 10.39 7.35
C LEU A 153 -1.56 11.08 8.19
N PRO A 154 -1.25 10.65 9.43
CA PRO A 154 -0.17 11.28 10.21
C PRO A 154 1.21 11.14 9.57
N VAL A 155 1.51 10.00 8.92
CA VAL A 155 2.77 9.80 8.20
C VAL A 155 2.87 10.75 7.01
N LEU A 156 1.77 10.92 6.25
CA LEU A 156 1.71 11.89 5.16
C LEU A 156 1.93 13.32 5.66
N LEU A 157 1.23 13.73 6.72
CA LEU A 157 1.35 15.07 7.30
C LEU A 157 2.79 15.35 7.76
N GLY A 158 3.42 14.40 8.45
CA GLY A 158 4.83 14.54 8.84
C GLY A 158 5.75 14.66 7.63
N SER A 159 5.53 13.83 6.61
CA SER A 159 6.35 13.81 5.38
C SER A 159 6.23 15.10 4.58
N THR A 160 5.01 15.63 4.42
CA THR A 160 4.78 16.88 3.70
C THR A 160 5.26 18.10 4.48
N THR A 161 5.01 18.14 5.79
CA THR A 161 5.45 19.26 6.65
C THR A 161 6.97 19.38 6.66
N THR A 162 7.68 18.27 6.88
CA THR A 162 9.15 18.28 6.85
C THR A 162 9.67 18.65 5.47
N PHE A 163 9.01 18.24 4.38
CA PHE A 163 9.37 18.66 3.02
C PHE A 163 9.25 20.16 2.79
N LEU A 164 8.11 20.74 3.12
CA LEU A 164 7.92 22.18 2.98
C LEU A 164 8.92 22.97 3.83
N SER A 165 9.21 22.50 5.05
CA SER A 165 10.24 23.08 5.92
C SER A 165 11.64 23.04 5.29
N MET A 166 12.04 21.94 4.67
CA MET A 166 13.33 21.86 3.97
C MET A 166 13.37 22.82 2.78
N VAL A 167 12.31 22.88 1.98
CA VAL A 167 12.27 23.78 0.82
C VAL A 167 12.37 25.23 1.28
N SER A 168 11.58 25.64 2.28
CA SER A 168 11.61 27.01 2.79
C SER A 168 12.96 27.38 3.38
N THR A 169 13.62 26.46 4.10
CA THR A 169 14.93 26.70 4.72
C THR A 169 16.07 26.70 3.69
N CYS A 170 16.10 25.72 2.78
CA CYS A 170 17.21 25.57 1.86
C CYS A 170 17.17 26.51 0.67
N CYS A 171 15.99 26.96 0.24
CA CYS A 171 15.89 27.90 -0.88
C CYS A 171 16.32 29.33 -0.54
N ILE A 172 16.35 29.69 0.75
CA ILE A 172 16.86 30.98 1.22
C ILE A 172 18.28 30.87 1.80
N SER A 173 18.85 29.67 1.81
CA SER A 173 20.20 29.42 2.32
C SER A 173 21.26 30.00 1.37
N PRO A 174 22.37 30.57 1.88
CA PRO A 174 23.51 30.95 1.04
C PRO A 174 24.22 29.73 0.41
N THR A 175 23.98 28.52 0.92
CA THR A 175 24.59 27.26 0.44
C THR A 175 23.52 26.20 0.15
N PRO A 176 22.62 26.44 -0.83
CA PRO A 176 21.39 25.64 -1.02
C PRO A 176 21.68 24.16 -1.28
N THR A 177 22.72 23.84 -2.05
CA THR A 177 23.11 22.45 -2.35
C THR A 177 23.48 21.65 -1.10
N ALA A 178 24.30 22.24 -0.22
CA ALA A 178 24.72 21.58 1.02
C ALA A 178 23.54 21.45 2.00
N CYS A 179 22.69 22.48 2.10
CA CYS A 179 21.47 22.44 2.89
C CYS A 179 20.54 21.29 2.45
N PHE A 180 20.19 21.22 1.17
CA PHE A 180 19.31 20.18 0.66
C PHE A 180 19.89 18.78 0.86
N LEU A 181 21.20 18.60 0.70
CA LEU A 181 21.85 17.31 0.95
C LEU A 181 21.65 16.86 2.41
N LYS A 182 21.92 17.75 3.37
CA LYS A 182 21.73 17.49 4.80
C LYS A 182 20.27 17.14 5.13
N GLU A 183 19.35 18.00 4.73
CA GLU A 183 17.90 17.84 5.00
C GLU A 183 17.30 16.59 4.33
N LYS A 184 17.78 16.21 3.14
CA LYS A 184 17.36 14.97 2.47
C LYS A 184 17.87 13.72 3.19
N LEU A 185 19.06 13.78 3.80
CA LEU A 185 19.59 12.69 4.60
C LEU A 185 18.84 12.55 5.93
N GLU A 186 18.54 13.66 6.60
CA GLU A 186 17.80 13.67 7.87
C GLU A 186 16.36 13.13 7.70
N ARG A 187 15.66 13.53 6.64
CA ARG A 187 14.30 13.02 6.34
C ARG A 187 14.24 11.59 5.80
N LYS A 188 15.38 10.96 5.48
CA LYS A 188 15.41 9.70 4.72
C LYS A 188 14.51 8.63 5.35
N THR A 189 14.54 8.51 6.67
CA THR A 189 13.71 7.57 7.43
C THR A 189 12.23 7.80 7.22
N LEU A 190 11.77 9.05 7.30
CA LEU A 190 10.36 9.40 7.13
C LEU A 190 9.91 9.21 5.67
N SER A 191 10.74 9.60 4.70
CA SER A 191 10.46 9.37 3.28
C SER A 191 10.29 7.86 2.95
N LEU A 192 11.18 7.03 3.49
CA LEU A 192 11.07 5.57 3.36
C LEU A 192 9.84 5.01 4.09
N LEU A 193 9.50 5.55 5.26
CA LEU A 193 8.29 5.17 5.99
C LEU A 193 7.03 5.50 5.18
N THR A 194 6.95 6.68 4.56
CA THR A 194 5.83 7.08 3.69
C THR A 194 5.71 6.14 2.49
N LEU A 195 6.81 5.86 1.79
CA LEU A 195 6.82 4.96 0.64
C LEU A 195 6.38 3.55 1.01
N MET A 196 6.97 3.00 2.09
CA MET A 196 6.68 1.64 2.53
C MET A 196 5.25 1.52 3.04
N SER A 197 4.81 2.41 3.92
CA SER A 197 3.44 2.42 4.47
C SER A 197 2.41 2.55 3.36
N ASN A 198 2.60 3.46 2.39
CA ASN A 198 1.72 3.55 1.22
C ASN A 198 1.65 2.22 0.46
N ARG A 199 2.79 1.56 0.21
CA ARG A 199 2.84 0.30 -0.52
C ARG A 199 2.13 -0.84 0.21
N VAL A 200 2.42 -1.05 1.49
CA VAL A 200 1.80 -2.13 2.27
C VAL A 200 0.33 -1.87 2.55
N CYS A 201 -0.09 -0.63 2.83
CA CYS A 201 -1.50 -0.31 3.02
C CYS A 201 -2.30 -0.37 1.71
N SER A 202 -1.69 0.00 0.58
CA SER A 202 -2.27 -0.26 -0.75
C SER A 202 -2.52 -1.75 -0.97
N ARG A 203 -1.54 -2.60 -0.64
CA ARG A 203 -1.69 -4.05 -0.73
C ARG A 203 -2.75 -4.55 0.26
N PHE A 204 -2.76 -4.05 1.49
CA PHE A 204 -3.72 -4.44 2.53
C PHE A 204 -5.16 -4.15 2.13
N MET A 205 -5.42 -2.98 1.55
CA MET A 205 -6.76 -2.63 1.08
C MET A 205 -7.28 -3.59 -0.01
N VAL A 206 -6.40 -4.05 -0.91
CA VAL A 206 -6.78 -4.96 -2.01
C VAL A 206 -6.85 -6.42 -1.56
N TYR A 207 -5.90 -6.85 -0.73
CA TYR A 207 -5.76 -8.25 -0.33
C TYR A 207 -6.59 -8.60 0.90
N GLY A 208 -6.86 -7.62 1.77
CA GLY A 208 -7.30 -7.89 3.13
C GLY A 208 -6.23 -8.57 3.97
N LYS A 209 -6.54 -8.76 5.25
CA LYS A 209 -5.59 -9.25 6.26
C LYS A 209 -5.01 -10.62 5.93
N ASP A 210 -5.86 -11.60 5.61
CA ASP A 210 -5.44 -13.00 5.42
C ASP A 210 -4.48 -13.18 4.22
N LYS A 211 -4.76 -12.52 3.10
CA LYS A 211 -3.89 -12.58 1.92
C LYS A 211 -2.64 -11.70 2.07
N VAL A 212 -2.67 -10.63 2.88
CA VAL A 212 -1.44 -9.94 3.32
C VAL A 212 -0.56 -10.84 4.18
N THR A 213 -1.14 -11.60 5.11
CA THR A 213 -0.41 -12.62 5.89
C THR A 213 0.30 -13.58 4.95
N PHE A 214 -0.41 -14.12 3.94
CA PHE A 214 0.21 -15.01 2.96
C PHE A 214 1.30 -14.33 2.13
N SER A 215 1.05 -13.12 1.64
CA SER A 215 2.02 -12.32 0.88
C SER A 215 3.31 -12.08 1.68
N TYR A 216 3.20 -11.71 2.95
CA TYR A 216 4.36 -11.50 3.82
C TYR A 216 5.09 -12.81 4.13
N LEU A 217 4.34 -13.89 4.41
CA LEU A 217 4.89 -15.22 4.63
C LEU A 217 5.74 -15.68 3.45
N THR A 218 5.22 -15.58 2.22
CA THR A 218 5.95 -16.01 1.03
C THR A 218 7.18 -15.13 0.77
N SER A 219 7.08 -13.82 0.99
CA SER A 219 8.25 -12.92 0.95
C SER A 219 9.35 -13.37 1.91
N LEU A 220 9.02 -13.69 3.16
CA LEU A 220 10.00 -14.24 4.12
C LEU A 220 10.52 -15.60 3.68
N ALA A 221 9.67 -16.47 3.17
CA ALA A 221 10.04 -17.80 2.69
C ALA A 221 11.02 -17.75 1.51
N GLN A 222 10.87 -16.77 0.61
CA GLN A 222 11.78 -16.57 -0.52
C GLN A 222 13.09 -15.90 -0.09
N LYS A 223 13.06 -15.03 0.93
CA LYS A 223 14.26 -14.41 1.52
C LYS A 223 15.04 -15.38 2.40
N MET A 224 14.39 -16.29 3.11
CA MET A 224 14.99 -17.27 4.02
C MET A 224 14.40 -18.66 3.78
N PRO A 225 14.71 -19.29 2.63
CA PRO A 225 14.08 -20.55 2.26
C PRO A 225 14.56 -21.75 3.08
N GLY A 226 15.51 -21.56 4.02
CA GLY A 226 15.89 -22.55 5.03
C GLY A 226 14.98 -22.59 6.27
N ALA A 227 14.24 -21.52 6.58
CA ALA A 227 13.39 -21.47 7.76
C ALA A 227 12.11 -22.30 7.62
N SER A 228 11.55 -22.79 8.75
CA SER A 228 10.32 -23.58 8.74
C SER A 228 9.07 -22.69 8.64
N PHE A 229 7.92 -23.30 8.37
CA PHE A 229 6.63 -22.60 8.41
C PHE A 229 6.35 -22.06 9.81
N GLU A 230 6.67 -22.82 10.86
CA GLU A 230 6.49 -22.46 12.26
C GLU A 230 7.29 -21.22 12.66
N ASP A 231 8.45 -20.99 12.04
CA ASP A 231 9.29 -19.83 12.33
C ASP A 231 8.78 -18.56 11.62
N LEU A 232 8.29 -18.70 10.39
CA LEU A 232 7.93 -17.56 9.53
C LEU A 232 6.47 -17.16 9.63
N PHE A 233 5.56 -18.10 9.87
CA PHE A 233 4.13 -17.83 9.90
C PHE A 233 3.71 -16.89 11.03
N PRO A 234 4.18 -17.04 12.29
CA PRO A 234 3.84 -16.10 13.36
C PRO A 234 4.29 -14.67 13.06
N LEU A 235 5.45 -14.50 12.39
CA LEU A 235 5.93 -13.18 11.97
C LEU A 235 5.04 -12.58 10.89
N ALA A 236 4.52 -13.40 9.98
CA ALA A 236 3.60 -12.94 8.95
C ALA A 236 2.24 -12.54 9.53
N GLU A 237 1.73 -13.27 10.53
CA GLU A 237 0.51 -12.89 11.25
C GLU A 237 0.70 -11.58 12.02
N ASP A 238 1.83 -11.45 12.73
CA ASP A 238 2.19 -10.23 13.46
C ASP A 238 2.29 -9.02 12.51
N ALA A 239 2.93 -9.17 11.35
CA ALA A 239 3.02 -8.10 10.35
C ALA A 239 1.63 -7.69 9.82
N ALA A 240 0.77 -8.66 9.49
CA ALA A 240 -0.58 -8.38 9.02
C ALA A 240 -1.44 -7.70 10.09
N GLU A 241 -1.26 -8.06 11.36
CA GLU A 241 -1.89 -7.38 12.50
C GLU A 241 -1.45 -5.91 12.59
N VAL A 242 -0.15 -5.65 12.51
CA VAL A 242 0.40 -4.29 12.50
C VAL A 242 -0.25 -3.43 11.41
N PHE A 243 -0.36 -3.94 10.18
CA PHE A 243 -0.98 -3.19 9.08
C PHE A 243 -2.47 -2.98 9.30
N SER A 244 -3.19 -3.99 9.82
CA SER A 244 -4.62 -3.85 10.14
C SER A 244 -4.89 -2.78 11.21
N GLN A 245 -3.97 -2.61 12.16
CA GLN A 245 -4.10 -1.60 13.21
C GLN A 245 -3.69 -0.20 12.74
N CYS A 246 -2.70 -0.09 11.85
CA CYS A 246 -2.06 1.20 11.55
C CYS A 246 -2.43 1.84 10.21
N CYS A 247 -2.95 1.11 9.22
CA CYS A 247 -3.24 1.71 7.91
C CYS A 247 -4.31 2.82 7.96
N ASP A 248 -5.32 2.68 8.83
CA ASP A 248 -6.38 3.67 9.05
C ASP A 248 -6.24 4.41 10.39
N SER A 249 -5.13 4.22 11.11
CA SER A 249 -4.91 4.86 12.41
C SER A 249 -4.62 6.34 12.27
N VAL A 250 -5.16 7.12 13.21
CA VAL A 250 -4.87 8.56 13.37
C VAL A 250 -3.74 8.83 14.37
N ALA A 251 -3.18 7.80 15.01
CA ALA A 251 -2.05 7.95 15.93
C ALA A 251 -0.75 8.20 15.15
N GLU A 252 -0.03 9.27 15.51
CA GLU A 252 1.15 9.76 14.78
C GLU A 252 2.26 8.74 14.63
N ASP A 253 2.52 7.95 15.67
CA ASP A 253 3.63 7.01 15.73
C ASP A 253 3.23 5.55 15.43
N CYS A 254 1.96 5.26 15.12
CA CYS A 254 1.45 3.88 15.01
C CYS A 254 2.34 3.01 14.12
N MET A 255 2.52 3.43 12.86
CA MET A 255 3.27 2.65 11.87
C MET A 255 4.74 2.49 12.27
N GLN A 256 5.38 3.57 12.74
CA GLN A 256 6.78 3.54 13.15
C GLN A 256 7.01 2.64 14.37
N LYS A 257 6.18 2.79 15.39
CA LYS A 257 6.25 2.04 16.65
C LYS A 257 5.98 0.57 16.40
N LYS A 258 4.87 0.24 15.75
CA LYS A 258 4.47 -1.15 15.49
C LYS A 258 5.41 -1.89 14.55
N LEU A 259 5.93 -1.23 13.52
CA LEU A 259 6.97 -1.84 12.68
C LEU A 259 8.28 -2.04 13.44
N SER A 260 8.65 -1.15 14.35
CA SER A 260 9.84 -1.32 15.19
C SER A 260 9.67 -2.53 16.13
N GLU A 261 8.52 -2.65 16.80
CA GLU A 261 8.16 -3.82 17.62
C GLU A 261 8.21 -5.12 16.81
N HIS A 262 7.59 -5.14 15.63
CA HIS A 262 7.63 -6.28 14.70
C HIS A 262 9.07 -6.64 14.29
N THR A 263 9.89 -5.64 13.99
CA THR A 263 11.27 -5.84 13.56
C THR A 263 12.13 -6.45 14.67
N ALA A 264 11.93 -6.03 15.92
CA ALA A 264 12.61 -6.65 17.05
C ALA A 264 12.28 -8.15 17.16
N LYS A 265 11.01 -8.53 16.99
CA LYS A 265 10.58 -9.94 16.96
C LYS A 265 11.23 -10.70 15.81
N ALA A 266 11.20 -10.15 14.60
CA ALA A 266 11.79 -10.75 13.42
C ALA A 266 13.31 -10.95 13.59
N CYS A 267 14.02 -9.94 14.10
CA CYS A 267 15.46 -10.03 14.37
C CYS A 267 15.77 -11.10 15.43
N SER A 268 15.00 -11.17 16.51
CA SER A 268 15.17 -12.19 17.55
C SER A 268 14.95 -13.61 17.01
N ALA A 269 13.95 -13.80 16.14
CA ALA A 269 13.63 -15.12 15.59
C ALA A 269 14.60 -15.58 14.49
N LEU A 270 15.09 -14.64 13.66
CA LEU A 270 15.71 -14.97 12.37
C LEU A 270 17.21 -14.66 12.27
N SER A 271 17.76 -13.74 13.08
CA SER A 271 19.16 -13.31 12.95
C SER A 271 20.17 -14.43 13.12
N ALA A 272 19.93 -15.40 14.00
CA ALA A 272 20.82 -16.55 14.20
C ALA A 272 20.80 -17.55 13.04
N ARG A 273 19.88 -17.42 12.08
CA ARG A 273 19.62 -18.41 11.03
C ARG A 273 20.09 -18.00 9.64
N ASP A 274 20.28 -16.70 9.39
CA ASP A 274 20.74 -16.17 8.11
C ASP A 274 21.58 -14.91 8.35
N GLU A 275 22.83 -14.93 7.87
CA GLU A 275 23.79 -13.84 8.06
C GLU A 275 23.30 -12.52 7.46
N ARG A 276 22.55 -12.54 6.34
CA ARG A 276 22.02 -11.33 5.71
C ARG A 276 20.95 -10.67 6.59
N PHE A 277 20.14 -11.48 7.28
CA PHE A 277 19.21 -10.97 8.29
C PHE A 277 19.97 -10.45 9.51
N ALA A 278 20.99 -11.18 9.98
CA ALA A 278 21.84 -10.73 11.08
C ALA A 278 22.46 -9.35 10.79
N ASP A 279 22.95 -9.13 9.57
CA ASP A 279 23.52 -7.86 9.13
C ASP A 279 22.49 -6.74 9.10
N CYS A 280 21.28 -6.99 8.58
CA CYS A 280 20.20 -6.02 8.66
C CYS A 280 19.80 -5.68 10.10
N CYS A 281 19.89 -6.64 11.03
CA CYS A 281 19.54 -6.43 12.44
C CYS A 281 20.60 -5.64 13.23
N LYS A 282 21.78 -5.39 12.66
CA LYS A 282 22.85 -4.55 13.24
C LYS A 282 22.71 -3.05 12.87
N GLY A 283 21.65 -2.65 12.17
CA GLY A 283 21.44 -1.26 11.78
C GLY A 283 21.26 -0.31 12.98
N LYS A 284 21.33 1.00 12.72
CA LYS A 284 21.38 2.03 13.79
C LYS A 284 20.11 2.11 14.63
N ASN A 285 18.97 1.68 14.08
CA ASN A 285 17.68 1.61 14.78
C ASN A 285 16.76 0.60 14.08
N LEU A 286 15.67 0.23 14.77
CA LEU A 286 14.74 -0.80 14.31
C LEU A 286 14.05 -0.45 12.98
N MET A 287 13.79 0.82 12.69
CA MET A 287 13.22 1.22 11.40
C MET A 287 14.21 1.01 10.24
N GLN A 288 15.49 1.32 10.44
CA GLN A 288 16.52 1.02 9.45
C GLN A 288 16.68 -0.49 9.25
N ASN A 289 16.59 -1.28 10.33
CA ASN A 289 16.59 -2.73 10.25
C ASN A 289 15.39 -3.23 9.42
N TYR A 290 14.19 -2.68 9.66
CA TYR A 290 12.99 -3.01 8.89
C TYR A 290 13.17 -2.74 7.39
N PHE A 291 13.69 -1.55 7.04
CA PHE A 291 13.94 -1.18 5.65
C PHE A 291 14.98 -2.12 5.00
N CYS A 292 16.02 -2.48 5.73
CA CYS A 292 17.02 -3.44 5.25
C CYS A 292 16.40 -4.81 4.99
N ILE A 293 15.69 -5.39 5.97
CA ILE A 293 15.02 -6.71 5.85
C ILE A 293 14.03 -6.70 4.68
N SER A 294 13.24 -5.63 4.56
CA SER A 294 12.28 -5.44 3.47
C SER A 294 12.97 -5.41 2.10
N ALA A 295 14.15 -4.79 2.01
CA ALA A 295 14.95 -4.66 0.80
C ALA A 295 15.82 -5.89 0.48
N LEU A 296 15.97 -6.86 1.40
CA LEU A 296 16.78 -8.06 1.15
C LEU A 296 16.33 -8.78 -0.14
N PRO A 297 17.25 -9.16 -1.04
CA PRO A 297 16.88 -9.96 -2.19
C PRO A 297 16.46 -11.37 -1.76
N SER A 298 15.64 -12.03 -2.56
CA SER A 298 15.37 -13.46 -2.39
C SER A 298 16.67 -14.26 -2.38
N ALA A 299 16.73 -15.30 -1.55
CA ALA A 299 17.86 -16.21 -1.55
C ALA A 299 17.83 -17.16 -2.76
N PRO A 300 18.95 -17.79 -3.12
CA PRO A 300 18.94 -18.94 -4.01
C PRO A 300 18.00 -20.04 -3.48
N ALA A 301 17.25 -20.66 -4.38
CA ALA A 301 16.37 -21.76 -4.02
C ALA A 301 17.20 -22.97 -3.50
N PRO A 302 16.91 -23.49 -2.30
CA PRO A 302 17.59 -24.65 -1.76
C PRO A 302 17.10 -25.94 -2.44
N LYS A 303 17.96 -26.96 -2.46
CA LYS A 303 17.55 -28.34 -2.78
C LYS A 303 16.84 -28.94 -1.56
N LEU A 304 15.52 -28.95 -1.58
CA LEU A 304 14.68 -29.51 -0.52
C LEU A 304 14.06 -30.84 -0.97
N PRO A 305 13.68 -31.73 -0.04
CA PRO A 305 12.88 -32.90 -0.35
C PRO A 305 11.58 -32.53 -1.08
N GLU A 306 11.02 -33.51 -1.79
CA GLU A 306 9.77 -33.35 -2.52
C GLU A 306 8.66 -32.85 -1.58
N VAL A 307 7.87 -31.88 -2.05
CA VAL A 307 6.79 -31.30 -1.26
C VAL A 307 5.64 -32.30 -1.14
N GLN A 308 5.29 -32.67 0.09
CA GLN A 308 4.07 -33.46 0.32
C GLN A 308 2.83 -32.60 0.05
N LYS A 309 1.99 -33.07 -0.87
CA LYS A 309 0.69 -32.47 -1.14
C LYS A 309 -0.28 -32.80 0.01
N PRO A 310 -1.05 -31.82 0.51
CA PRO A 310 -2.03 -32.08 1.55
C PRO A 310 -3.16 -32.98 1.03
N THR A 311 -3.60 -33.91 1.87
CA THR A 311 -4.71 -34.84 1.56
C THR A 311 -6.06 -34.11 1.53
N ASN A 312 -7.07 -34.70 0.90
CA ASN A 312 -8.44 -34.14 0.89
C ASN A 312 -8.97 -33.95 2.31
N LYS A 313 -8.72 -34.94 3.19
CA LYS A 313 -9.13 -34.89 4.59
C LYS A 313 -8.50 -33.70 5.33
N GLN A 314 -7.22 -33.39 5.05
CA GLN A 314 -6.54 -32.23 5.62
C GLN A 314 -7.04 -30.92 5.03
N LEU A 315 -7.33 -30.85 3.72
CA LEU A 315 -7.81 -29.63 3.08
C LEU A 315 -9.25 -29.27 3.46
N CYS A 316 -10.08 -30.26 3.79
CA CYS A 316 -11.47 -30.05 4.18
C CYS A 316 -11.72 -30.14 5.69
N SER A 317 -10.66 -30.13 6.51
CA SER A 317 -10.78 -29.98 7.97
C SER A 317 -10.92 -28.51 8.36
N GLU A 318 -11.19 -28.25 9.65
CA GLU A 318 -11.19 -26.88 10.21
C GLU A 318 -9.85 -26.15 9.96
N GLU A 319 -8.73 -26.89 10.01
CA GLU A 319 -7.38 -26.39 9.71
C GLU A 319 -7.02 -26.41 8.22
N GLY A 320 -8.00 -26.65 7.34
CA GLY A 320 -7.78 -26.79 5.90
C GLY A 320 -7.14 -25.58 5.24
N ALA A 321 -7.48 -24.37 5.72
CA ALA A 321 -6.84 -23.14 5.28
C ALA A 321 -5.36 -23.06 5.66
N ARG A 322 -5.02 -23.51 6.87
CA ARG A 322 -3.63 -23.56 7.34
C ARG A 322 -2.82 -24.59 6.55
N HIS A 323 -3.38 -25.76 6.27
CA HIS A 323 -2.74 -26.79 5.43
C HIS A 323 -2.48 -26.30 4.00
N ALA A 324 -3.46 -25.65 3.37
CA ALA A 324 -3.29 -25.06 2.04
C ALA A 324 -2.20 -23.98 2.05
N LYS A 325 -2.22 -23.08 3.04
CA LYS A 325 -1.22 -22.03 3.21
C LYS A 325 0.19 -22.59 3.40
N ARG A 326 0.33 -23.66 4.18
CA ARG A 326 1.60 -24.38 4.37
C ARG A 326 2.11 -24.98 3.07
N TYR A 327 1.24 -25.59 2.27
CA TYR A 327 1.62 -26.13 0.97
C TYR A 327 2.13 -25.02 0.03
N LEU A 328 1.42 -23.89 -0.02
CA LEU A 328 1.84 -22.74 -0.82
C LEU A 328 3.15 -22.11 -0.32
N PHE A 329 3.38 -22.09 0.99
CA PHE A 329 4.67 -21.71 1.58
C PHE A 329 5.82 -22.60 1.08
N GLU A 330 5.61 -23.92 1.08
CA GLU A 330 6.60 -24.88 0.57
C GLU A 330 6.88 -24.69 -0.93
N LEU A 331 5.87 -24.31 -1.72
CA LEU A 331 6.09 -23.92 -3.12
C LEU A 331 6.90 -22.62 -3.22
N ALA A 332 6.56 -21.58 -2.45
CA ALA A 332 7.23 -20.29 -2.51
C ALA A 332 8.72 -20.37 -2.14
N ARG A 333 9.09 -21.11 -1.08
CA ARG A 333 10.51 -21.27 -0.67
C ARG A 333 11.36 -22.06 -1.68
N ARG A 334 10.74 -22.87 -2.54
CA ARG A 334 11.41 -23.60 -3.64
C ARG A 334 11.51 -22.77 -4.92
N HIS A 335 10.64 -21.78 -5.09
CA HIS A 335 10.59 -20.92 -6.27
C HIS A 335 10.82 -19.46 -5.87
N THR A 336 12.04 -19.16 -5.43
CA THR A 336 12.38 -17.89 -4.76
C THR A 336 12.32 -16.66 -5.65
N SER A 337 12.22 -16.85 -6.96
CA SER A 337 12.09 -15.77 -7.94
C SER A 337 10.64 -15.54 -8.42
N VAL A 338 9.69 -16.38 -8.03
CA VAL A 338 8.28 -16.20 -8.42
C VAL A 338 7.71 -14.95 -7.75
N PRO A 339 7.11 -14.02 -8.50
CA PRO A 339 6.64 -12.76 -7.93
C PRO A 339 5.39 -12.97 -7.05
N ASP A 340 5.24 -12.11 -6.05
CA ASP A 340 4.07 -12.10 -5.16
C ASP A 340 2.73 -12.09 -5.91
N ALA A 341 2.64 -11.40 -7.06
CA ALA A 341 1.42 -11.37 -7.86
C ALA A 341 1.02 -12.76 -8.39
N ALA A 342 2.00 -13.60 -8.77
CA ALA A 342 1.75 -14.96 -9.22
C ALA A 342 1.37 -15.87 -8.03
N LEU A 343 2.08 -15.75 -6.91
CA LEU A 343 1.76 -16.49 -5.67
C LEU A 343 0.38 -16.08 -5.14
N SER A 344 0.01 -14.82 -5.24
CA SER A 344 -1.29 -14.27 -4.82
C SER A 344 -2.44 -14.81 -5.66
N LYS A 345 -2.25 -14.97 -6.99
CA LYS A 345 -3.24 -15.65 -7.83
C LYS A 345 -3.36 -17.13 -7.49
N LEU A 346 -2.23 -17.78 -7.19
CA LEU A 346 -2.23 -19.17 -6.75
C LEU A 346 -2.95 -19.35 -5.40
N TYR A 347 -2.84 -18.37 -4.51
CA TYR A 347 -3.60 -18.32 -3.25
C TYR A 347 -5.11 -18.33 -3.51
N ASP A 348 -5.59 -17.44 -4.37
CA ASP A 348 -7.00 -17.33 -4.72
C ASP A 348 -7.52 -18.62 -5.37
N ALA A 349 -6.81 -19.12 -6.37
CA ALA A 349 -7.17 -20.36 -7.07
C ALA A 349 -7.18 -21.58 -6.13
N SER A 350 -6.25 -21.64 -5.18
CA SER A 350 -6.22 -22.69 -4.15
C SER A 350 -7.42 -22.61 -3.21
N ALA A 351 -7.84 -21.39 -2.83
CA ALA A 351 -9.02 -21.18 -1.99
C ALA A 351 -10.32 -21.56 -2.71
N GLU A 352 -10.45 -21.18 -3.99
CA GLU A 352 -11.58 -21.52 -4.86
C GLU A 352 -11.70 -23.04 -5.03
N VAL A 353 -10.63 -23.70 -5.48
CA VAL A 353 -10.60 -25.18 -5.64
C VAL A 353 -10.91 -25.89 -4.34
N ARG A 354 -10.40 -25.40 -3.19
CA ARG A 354 -10.73 -25.99 -1.88
C ARG A 354 -12.21 -25.83 -1.57
N GLY A 355 -12.79 -24.65 -1.78
CA GLY A 355 -14.21 -24.38 -1.55
C GLY A 355 -15.11 -25.32 -2.36
N GLU A 356 -14.80 -25.47 -3.64
CA GLU A 356 -15.52 -26.38 -4.54
C GLU A 356 -15.34 -27.85 -4.14
N CYS A 357 -14.10 -28.28 -3.87
CA CYS A 357 -13.79 -29.66 -3.49
C CYS A 357 -14.45 -30.09 -2.18
N CYS A 358 -14.51 -29.20 -1.19
CA CYS A 358 -15.06 -29.54 0.13
C CYS A 358 -16.58 -29.41 0.21
N SER A 359 -17.21 -28.74 -0.77
CA SER A 359 -18.67 -28.56 -0.84
C SER A 359 -19.36 -29.55 -1.79
N ALA A 360 -18.63 -30.12 -2.75
CA ALA A 360 -19.19 -31.05 -3.73
C ALA A 360 -19.48 -32.45 -3.12
N LYS A 361 -20.65 -33.01 -3.44
CA LYS A 361 -21.00 -34.41 -3.08
C LYS A 361 -20.41 -35.46 -4.04
N ASP A 362 -19.97 -35.09 -5.26
CA ASP A 362 -19.25 -35.92 -6.29
C ASP A 362 -18.90 -35.01 -7.52
N PRO A 363 -18.23 -35.44 -8.62
CA PRO A 363 -16.79 -35.41 -8.94
C PRO A 363 -16.21 -34.26 -9.84
N PRO A 364 -16.91 -33.19 -10.33
CA PRO A 364 -16.29 -32.19 -11.22
C PRO A 364 -15.04 -31.51 -10.62
N SER A 365 -15.01 -31.37 -9.29
CA SER A 365 -13.91 -30.81 -8.51
C SER A 365 -12.62 -31.65 -8.56
N ALA A 366 -12.70 -32.96 -8.83
CA ALA A 366 -11.53 -33.82 -9.00
C ALA A 366 -10.78 -33.51 -10.32
N THR A 367 -11.51 -33.12 -11.36
CA THR A 367 -10.94 -32.82 -12.69
C THR A 367 -10.20 -31.50 -12.70
N GLN A 368 -10.79 -30.42 -12.15
CA GLN A 368 -10.10 -29.12 -11.98
C GLN A 368 -8.85 -29.25 -11.11
N ARG A 369 -8.93 -30.04 -10.03
CA ARG A 369 -7.78 -30.33 -9.17
C ARG A 369 -6.68 -31.09 -9.90
N GLN A 370 -7.03 -32.10 -10.70
CA GLN A 370 -6.05 -32.82 -11.52
C GLN A 370 -5.41 -31.91 -12.56
N GLN A 371 -6.19 -31.03 -13.20
CA GLN A 371 -5.69 -30.08 -14.17
C GLN A 371 -4.71 -29.09 -13.53
N MET A 372 -5.09 -28.47 -12.42
CA MET A 372 -4.22 -27.57 -11.67
C MET A 372 -2.96 -28.30 -11.17
N GLY A 373 -3.10 -29.55 -10.73
CA GLY A 373 -1.97 -30.38 -10.31
C GLY A 373 -0.97 -30.70 -11.42
N LYS A 374 -1.41 -30.68 -12.70
CA LYS A 374 -0.56 -30.87 -13.88
C LYS A 374 0.05 -29.56 -14.39
N GLU A 375 -0.72 -28.47 -14.40
CA GLU A 375 -0.28 -27.19 -14.97
C GLU A 375 0.56 -26.35 -14.00
N LEU A 376 0.35 -26.50 -12.68
CA LEU A 376 1.02 -25.67 -11.68
C LEU A 376 2.54 -25.86 -11.64
N PRO A 377 3.10 -27.08 -11.59
CA PRO A 377 4.55 -27.25 -11.58
C PRO A 377 5.29 -26.61 -12.77
N PRO A 378 4.91 -26.85 -14.05
CA PRO A 378 5.60 -26.23 -15.18
C PRO A 378 5.40 -24.71 -15.21
N PHE A 379 4.25 -24.20 -14.77
CA PHE A 379 4.04 -22.76 -14.61
C PHE A 379 5.00 -22.15 -13.60
N LEU A 380 5.13 -22.74 -12.41
CA LEU A 380 6.01 -22.23 -11.35
C LEU A 380 7.48 -22.28 -11.77
N GLU A 381 7.92 -23.34 -12.45
CA GLU A 381 9.30 -23.44 -12.94
C GLU A 381 9.58 -22.37 -13.99
N LYS A 382 8.69 -22.20 -14.98
CA LYS A 382 8.83 -21.17 -16.02
C LYS A 382 8.83 -19.76 -15.43
N ALA A 383 7.93 -19.48 -14.48
CA ALA A 383 7.87 -18.20 -13.78
C ALA A 383 9.14 -17.93 -12.95
N ASN A 384 9.61 -18.94 -12.21
CA ASN A 384 10.82 -18.85 -11.40
C ASN A 384 12.06 -18.60 -12.29
N GLN A 385 12.17 -19.29 -13.41
CA GLN A 385 13.26 -19.11 -14.36
C GLN A 385 13.24 -17.71 -14.98
N LEU A 386 12.10 -17.29 -15.54
CA LEU A 386 11.96 -15.99 -16.22
C LEU A 386 12.23 -14.83 -15.25
N CYS A 387 11.57 -14.82 -14.09
CA CYS A 387 11.74 -13.78 -13.10
C CYS A 387 13.13 -13.86 -12.43
N GLY A 388 13.71 -15.05 -12.34
CA GLY A 388 15.09 -15.25 -11.86
C GLY A 388 16.14 -14.70 -12.83
N GLN A 389 15.88 -14.73 -14.14
CA GLN A 389 16.75 -14.05 -15.11
C GLN A 389 16.65 -12.53 -14.97
N TYR A 390 15.42 -11.99 -14.80
CA TYR A 390 15.22 -10.56 -14.60
C TYR A 390 15.96 -10.02 -13.38
N THR A 391 16.01 -10.78 -12.29
CA THR A 391 16.70 -10.35 -11.06
C THR A 391 18.22 -10.49 -11.12
N LYS A 392 18.76 -11.41 -11.93
CA LYS A 392 20.20 -11.69 -12.03
C LYS A 392 20.92 -10.88 -13.11
N LEU A 393 20.21 -10.47 -14.16
CA LEU A 393 20.79 -9.81 -15.33
C LEU A 393 20.52 -8.32 -15.27
N ASN A 394 21.40 -7.51 -15.89
CA ASN A 394 21.02 -6.14 -16.20
C ASN A 394 19.89 -6.14 -17.25
N PHE A 395 19.21 -5.01 -17.37
CA PHE A 395 18.00 -4.91 -18.21
C PHE A 395 18.27 -5.22 -19.69
N LEU A 396 19.43 -4.84 -20.23
CA LEU A 396 19.77 -5.08 -21.64
C LEU A 396 20.02 -6.56 -21.91
N ASP A 397 20.75 -7.23 -21.02
CA ASP A 397 21.03 -8.66 -21.12
C ASP A 397 19.76 -9.49 -20.93
N PHE A 398 18.91 -9.11 -19.98
CA PHE A 398 17.59 -9.73 -19.82
C PHE A 398 16.77 -9.61 -21.11
N LYS A 399 16.70 -8.40 -21.70
CA LYS A 399 15.96 -8.15 -22.95
C LYS A 399 16.49 -8.99 -24.11
N LYS A 400 17.82 -9.15 -24.21
CA LYS A 400 18.45 -9.99 -25.23
C LYS A 400 18.02 -11.45 -25.07
N ARG A 401 18.17 -12.02 -23.87
CA ARG A 401 17.78 -13.42 -23.59
C ARG A 401 16.29 -13.67 -23.78
N LEU A 402 15.44 -12.71 -23.38
CA LEU A 402 14.00 -12.82 -23.57
C LEU A 402 13.65 -12.91 -25.07
N ARG A 403 14.29 -12.13 -25.93
CA ARG A 403 14.09 -12.21 -27.39
C ARG A 403 14.53 -13.56 -27.96
N GLU A 404 15.67 -14.08 -27.52
CA GLU A 404 16.17 -15.39 -27.95
C GLU A 404 15.18 -16.50 -27.55
N SER A 405 14.68 -16.48 -26.31
CA SER A 405 13.70 -17.45 -25.83
C SER A 405 12.34 -17.34 -26.54
N LEU A 406 11.88 -16.12 -26.83
CA LEU A 406 10.65 -15.90 -27.60
C LEU A 406 10.80 -16.38 -29.05
N ALA A 407 11.95 -16.14 -29.69
CA ALA A 407 12.22 -16.61 -31.03
C ALA A 407 12.21 -18.14 -31.11
N GLN A 408 12.81 -18.82 -30.11
CA GLN A 408 12.79 -20.29 -30.01
C GLN A 408 11.36 -20.85 -29.85
N MET A 409 10.54 -20.25 -28.98
CA MET A 409 9.13 -20.66 -28.83
C MET A 409 8.32 -20.46 -30.12
N LEU A 410 8.54 -19.35 -30.84
CA LEU A 410 7.84 -19.07 -32.10
C LEU A 410 8.26 -20.03 -33.24
N THR A 411 9.48 -20.55 -33.21
CA THR A 411 9.93 -21.59 -34.15
C THR A 411 9.41 -22.98 -33.80
N GLU A 412 9.16 -23.28 -32.53
CA GLU A 412 8.59 -24.56 -32.08
C GLU A 412 7.07 -24.66 -32.29
N ASP A 413 6.33 -23.55 -32.15
CA ASP A 413 4.87 -23.49 -32.40
C ASP A 413 4.50 -23.45 -33.90
N ASN A 414 5.49 -23.38 -34.82
CA ASN A 414 5.24 -23.41 -36.25
C ASN A 414 6.30 -24.25 -37.03
N PRO A 415 6.29 -25.59 -36.89
CA PRO A 415 7.29 -26.47 -37.50
C PRO A 415 7.10 -26.69 -39.02
N ARG A 416 6.45 -25.77 -39.75
CA ARG A 416 6.40 -25.77 -41.22
C ARG A 416 6.39 -24.36 -41.81
N LEU A 417 7.60 -23.89 -42.12
CA LEU A 417 7.92 -23.31 -43.44
C LEU A 417 9.26 -23.89 -43.88
#